data_AF-A0A8J6UXW9-F1
#
_entry.id   AF-A0A8J6UXW9-F1
#
_cell.length_a   1.000
_cell.length_b   1.000
_cell.length_c   1.000
_cell.angle_alpha   90.00
_cell.angle_beta   90.00
_cell.angle_gamma   90.00
#
_symmetry.space_group_name_H-M   'P 1'
#
loop_
_entity.id
_entity.type
_entity.pdbx_description
1 polymer ?
#
loop_
_entity_poly.entity_id
_entity_poly.type
_entity_poly.pdbx_seq_one_letter_code
_entity_poly.pdbx_strand_id
1 'polypeptide(L)' 'MTDPKASKRNPSATEKNVLKIDVPTLMVILTGLILLPLLVTGFISQ' A
#
# COMPACT_ATOMS: atom_id res chain seq x y z
N MET A 1 -42.28 -24.97 13.97
CA MET A 1 -40.91 -25.51 13.82
C MET A 1 -40.53 -25.33 12.35
N THR A 2 -39.77 -24.28 12.03
CA THR A 2 -39.16 -23.84 10.73
C THR A 2 -39.03 -22.30 10.81
N ASP A 3 -37.94 -21.58 10.52
CA ASP A 3 -36.60 -21.79 9.97
C ASP A 3 -35.65 -20.75 10.63
N PRO A 4 -34.39 -21.07 10.98
CA PRO A 4 -33.42 -20.03 11.27
C PRO A 4 -32.95 -19.39 9.96
N LYS A 5 -33.40 -18.15 9.72
CA LYS A 5 -32.95 -17.26 8.64
C LYS A 5 -31.42 -17.22 8.61
N ALA A 6 -30.83 -17.88 7.61
CA ALA A 6 -29.41 -17.87 7.35
C ALA A 6 -28.92 -16.41 7.19
N SER A 7 -28.24 -15.92 8.22
CA SER A 7 -27.58 -14.62 8.24
C SER A 7 -26.47 -14.65 7.20
N LYS A 8 -26.69 -13.98 6.06
CA LYS A 8 -25.72 -13.76 5.00
C LYS A 8 -24.40 -13.27 5.63
N ARG A 9 -23.35 -14.11 5.61
CA ARG A 9 -21.98 -13.65 5.83
C ARG A 9 -21.67 -12.59 4.78
N ASN A 10 -21.49 -11.35 5.24
CA ASN A 10 -21.04 -10.22 4.43
C ASN A 10 -19.67 -10.56 3.81
N PRO A 11 -19.51 -10.52 2.47
CA PRO A 11 -18.21 -10.68 1.83
C PRO A 11 -17.60 -9.28 1.64
N SER A 12 -16.92 -8.72 2.64
CA SER A 12 -16.08 -7.53 2.40
C SER A 12 -14.97 -7.30 3.41
N ALA A 13 -14.52 -8.34 4.10
CA ALA A 13 -13.23 -8.29 4.79
C ALA A 13 -12.11 -8.50 3.76
N THR A 14 -11.94 -7.53 2.86
CA THR A 14 -10.67 -7.39 2.13
C THR A 14 -9.65 -7.00 3.19
N GLU A 15 -8.96 -7.99 3.76
CA GLU A 15 -7.81 -7.78 4.63
C GLU A 15 -6.77 -6.97 3.85
N LYS A 16 -6.78 -5.66 4.06
CA LYS A 16 -5.74 -4.79 3.54
C LYS A 16 -4.49 -5.08 4.37
N ASN A 17 -3.50 -5.72 3.75
CA ASN A 17 -2.16 -5.80 4.31
C ASN A 17 -1.56 -4.39 4.31
N VAL A 18 -1.84 -3.63 5.36
CA VAL A 18 -1.32 -2.28 5.54
C VAL A 18 0.07 -2.39 6.17
N LEU A 19 1.09 -2.02 5.41
CA LEU A 19 2.43 -1.83 5.94
C LEU A 19 2.42 -0.57 6.83
N LYS A 20 2.69 -0.74 8.14
CA LYS A 20 2.85 0.39 9.05
C LYS A 20 4.27 0.91 8.92
N ILE A 21 4.39 2.19 8.59
CA ILE A 21 5.67 2.85 8.31
C ILE A 21 5.72 4.10 9.19
N ASP A 22 6.84 4.31 9.89
CA ASP A 22 7.05 5.53 10.66
C ASP A 22 7.25 6.75 9.74
N VAL A 23 6.90 7.95 10.24
CA VAL A 23 7.02 9.21 9.50
C VAL A 23 8.44 9.44 8.95
N PRO A 24 9.53 9.18 9.70
CA PRO A 24 10.88 9.32 9.16
C PRO A 24 11.15 8.37 8.00
N THR A 25 10.71 7.12 8.10
CA THR A 25 10.87 6.09 7.07
C THR A 25 10.07 6.46 5.82
N LEU A 26 8.87 7.00 5.97
CA LEU A 26 8.06 7.51 4.86
C LEU A 26 8.78 8.65 4.11
N MET A 27 9.42 9.57 4.84
CA MET A 27 10.19 10.67 4.23
C MET A 27 11.36 10.14 3.41
N VAL A 28 12.11 9.18 3.94
CA VAL A 28 13.23 8.54 3.22
C VAL A 28 12.75 7.89 1.92
N ILE A 29 11.65 7.14 1.98
CA ILE A 29 11.05 6.49 0.80
C ILE A 29 10.66 7.53 -0.25
N LEU A 30 10.01 8.63 0.15
CA LEU A 30 9.63 9.72 -0.74
C LEU A 30 10.86 10.36 -1.41
N THR A 31 11.90 10.68 -0.63
CA THR A 31 13.14 11.22 -1.20
C THR A 31 13.80 10.25 -2.17
N GLY A 32 13.87 8.95 -1.83
CA GLY A 32 14.45 7.94 -2.70
C GLY A 32 13.67 7.79 -4.01
N LEU A 33 12.34 7.83 -3.95
CA LEU A 33 11.46 7.76 -5.12
C LEU A 33 11.66 8.93 -6.09
N ILE A 34 12.05 10.11 -5.60
CA ILE A 34 12.29 11.30 -6.44
C ILE A 34 13.74 11.36 -6.92
N LEU A 35 14.69 11.07 -6.02
CA LEU A 35 16.12 11.22 -6.31
C LEU A 35 16.63 10.13 -7.26
N LEU A 36 16.13 8.89 -7.12
CA LEU A 36 16.58 7.77 -7.93
C LEU A 36 16.28 7.97 -9.44
N PRO A 37 15.07 8.35 -9.88
CA PRO A 37 14.80 8.65 -11.28
C PRO A 37 15.64 9.79 -11.84
N LEU A 38 15.91 10.84 -11.04
CA LEU A 38 16.73 11.97 -11.46
C LEU A 38 18.18 11.57 -11.71
N LEU A 39 18.73 10.71 -10.85
CA LEU A 39 20.07 10.16 -11.04
C LEU A 39 20.11 9.27 -12.29
N VAL A 40 19.11 8.41 -12.50
CA VAL A 40 19.04 7.52 -13.67
C VAL A 40 18.90 8.32 -14.97
N THR A 41 18.01 9.32 -15.01
CA THR A 41 17.84 10.18 -16.20
C THR A 41 19.09 11.02 -16.48
N GLY A 42 19.71 11.57 -15.44
CA GLY A 42 20.99 12.29 -15.57
C GLY A 42 22.13 11.41 -16.09
N PHE A 43 22.17 10.13 -15.72
CA PHE A 43 23.16 9.17 -16.23
C PHE A 43 22.92 8.75 -17.69
N ILE A 44 21.66 8.58 -18.10
CA ILE A 44 21.33 8.13 -19.47
C ILE A 44 21.47 9.28 -20.49
N SER A 45 21.42 10.53 -20.04
CA SER A 45 21.59 11.72 -20.91
C SER A 45 23.04 12.16 -21.14
N GLN A 46 24.05 11.40 -20.66
CA GLN A 46 25.47 11.58 -21.00
C GLN A 46 25.90 10.63 -22.12
#